data_AF-A0A8T6DIV0-F1
#
_entry.id   AF-A0A8T6DIV0-F1
#
_cell.length_a   1.000
_cell.length_b   1.000
_cell.length_c   1.000
_cell.angle_alpha   90.00
_cell.angle_beta   90.00
_cell.angle_gamma   90.00
#
_symmetry.space_group_name_H-M   'P 1'
#
loop_
_entity.id
_entity.type
_entity.pdbx_description
1 polymer ?
#
loop_
_entity_poly.entity_id
_entity_poly.type
_entity_poly.pdbx_seq_one_letter_code
_entity_poly.pdbx_strand_id
1 'polypeptide(L)'
;MGVCSVCLTGAYSGRLIYLVFLGRPRGSWLKYRGVSEGNWCILIPLVILSIGSIIVGYGGKEFFLSSEFVPVVPSLVKWLPLIFGVLGATGAGSIYVFWINMESNSGWEI
;
A
#
# COMPACT_ATOMS: atom_id res chain seq x y z
N MET A 1 -12.55 2.33 17.24
CA MET A 1 -11.67 1.22 16.80
C MET A 1 -11.23 1.31 15.34
N GLY A 2 -11.98 1.94 14.41
CA GLY A 2 -11.58 2.00 12.99
C GLY A 2 -10.34 2.83 12.67
N VAL A 3 -10.15 4.00 13.30
CA VAL A 3 -9.02 4.90 13.00
C VAL A 3 -7.67 4.20 13.23
N CYS A 4 -7.48 3.54 14.38
CA CYS A 4 -6.26 2.79 14.67
C CYS A 4 -5.97 1.70 13.63
N SER A 5 -7.00 1.01 13.13
CA SER A 5 -6.86 0.01 12.08
C SER A 5 -6.42 0.62 10.74
N VAL A 6 -6.93 1.80 10.40
CA VAL A 6 -6.50 2.55 9.20
C VAL A 6 -5.05 2.99 9.32
N CYS A 7 -4.60 3.46 10.49
CA CYS A 7 -3.20 3.79 10.75
C CYS A 7 -2.28 2.58 10.50
N LEU A 8 -2.64 1.43 11.06
CA LEU A 8 -1.87 0.19 10.97
C LEU A 8 -1.82 -0.34 9.53
N THR A 9 -2.95 -0.27 8.82
CA THR A 9 -3.03 -0.68 7.41
C THR A 9 -2.14 0.19 6.52
N GLY A 10 -2.17 1.52 6.72
CA GLY A 10 -1.28 2.45 6.02
C GLY A 10 0.21 2.17 6.31
N ALA A 11 0.54 1.94 7.58
CA ALA A 11 1.91 1.61 7.99
C ALA A 11 2.42 0.29 7.39
N TYR A 12 1.56 -0.73 7.34
CA TYR A 12 1.89 -2.02 6.73
C TYR A 12 2.11 -1.92 5.21
N SER A 13 1.24 -1.20 4.51
CA SER A 13 1.39 -0.99 3.06
C SER A 13 2.69 -0.24 2.73
N GLY A 14 3.03 0.80 3.51
CA GLY A 14 4.30 1.52 3.39
C GLY A 14 5.53 0.61 3.58
N ARG A 15 5.51 -0.28 4.58
CA ARG A 15 6.56 -1.29 4.81
C ARG A 15 6.77 -2.18 3.58
N LEU A 16 5.67 -2.67 2.99
CA LEU A 16 5.73 -3.59 1.86
C LEU A 16 6.34 -2.91 0.63
N ILE A 17 5.86 -1.72 0.29
CA ILE A 17 6.33 -0.97 -0.88
C ILE A 17 7.83 -0.67 -0.73
N TYR A 18 8.26 -0.27 0.46
CA TYR A 18 9.66 0.04 0.71
C TYR A 18 10.56 -1.20 0.60
N LEU A 19 10.19 -2.33 1.23
CA LEU A 19 11.00 -3.55 1.19
C LEU A 19 11.09 -4.19 -0.20
N VAL A 20 10.02 -4.09 -1.01
CA VAL A 20 9.95 -4.75 -2.32
C VAL A 20 10.58 -3.89 -3.43
N PHE A 21 10.36 -2.57 -3.43
CA PHE A 21 10.77 -1.70 -4.54
C PHE A 21 11.97 -0.80 -4.24
N LEU A 22 12.15 -0.34 -2.99
CA LEU A 22 13.19 0.63 -2.62
C LEU A 22 14.35 0.01 -1.84
N GLY A 23 14.16 -1.17 -1.26
CA GLY A 23 15.16 -1.89 -0.49
C GLY A 23 16.23 -2.55 -1.36
N ARG A 24 17.42 -2.77 -0.79
CA ARG A 24 18.44 -3.61 -1.42
C ARG A 24 17.90 -5.04 -1.58
N PRO A 25 18.08 -5.68 -2.75
CA PRO A 25 17.64 -7.05 -2.96
C PRO A 25 18.38 -7.99 -2.00
N ARG A 26 17.67 -8.54 -1.00
CA ARG A 26 18.24 -9.46 0.00
C ARG A 26 18.40 -10.90 -0.52
N GLY A 27 18.15 -11.13 -1.81
CA GLY A 27 18.29 -12.44 -2.47
C GLY A 27 19.61 -12.57 -3.21
N SER A 28 20.09 -13.80 -3.42
CA SER A 28 21.32 -14.05 -4.17
C SER A 28 21.21 -13.53 -5.61
N TRP A 29 22.25 -12.86 -6.10
CA TRP A 29 22.35 -12.29 -7.46
C TRP A 29 21.99 -13.29 -8.56
N LEU A 30 22.28 -14.58 -8.34
CA LEU A 30 21.97 -15.67 -9.28
C LEU A 30 20.45 -15.88 -9.47
N LYS A 31 19.64 -15.59 -8.45
CA LYS A 31 18.20 -15.81 -8.46
C LYS A 31 17.45 -14.68 -9.19
N TYR A 32 18.00 -13.46 -9.19
CA TYR A 32 17.44 -12.32 -9.94
C TYR A 32 17.73 -12.39 -11.44
N ARG A 33 18.85 -13.01 -11.84
CA ARG A 33 19.31 -13.04 -13.25
C ARG A 33 18.44 -13.88 -14.18
N GLY A 34 17.61 -14.77 -13.63
CA GLY A 34 16.68 -15.64 -14.38
C GLY A 34 15.20 -15.29 -14.20
N VAL A 35 14.87 -14.17 -13.53
CA VAL A 35 13.49 -13.72 -13.40
C VAL A 35 13.07 -13.09 -14.72
N SER A 36 12.39 -13.89 -15.55
CA SER A 36 11.56 -13.33 -16.61
C SER A 36 10.36 -12.66 -15.95
N GLU A 37 10.00 -11.48 -16.42
CA GLU A 37 8.72 -10.85 -16.09
C GLU A 37 7.58 -11.86 -16.34
N GLY A 38 6.53 -11.77 -15.53
CA GLY A 38 5.38 -12.66 -15.63
C GLY A 38 4.86 -12.69 -17.06
N ASN A 39 4.66 -13.89 -17.61
CA ASN A 39 4.17 -14.08 -18.97
C ASN A 39 2.95 -13.18 -19.23
N TRP A 40 2.77 -12.72 -20.48
CA TRP A 40 1.68 -11.83 -20.88
C TRP A 40 0.29 -12.32 -20.43
N CYS A 41 0.11 -13.65 -20.31
CA CYS A 41 -1.09 -14.28 -19.76
C CYS A 41 -1.47 -13.86 -18.33
N ILE A 42 -0.52 -13.42 -17.50
CA ILE A 42 -0.75 -12.94 -16.12
C ILE A 42 -0.92 -11.43 -16.10
N LEU A 43 -0.22 -10.71 -16.99
CA LEU A 43 -0.22 -9.26 -17.02
C LEU A 43 -1.54 -8.69 -17.57
N ILE A 44 -2.08 -9.31 -18.62
CA ILE A 44 -3.37 -8.95 -19.23
C ILE A 44 -4.53 -8.99 -18.21
N PRO A 45 -4.78 -10.10 -17.47
CA PRO A 45 -5.85 -10.14 -16.49
C PRO A 45 -5.63 -9.13 -15.35
N LEU A 46 -4.39 -8.87 -14.94
CA LEU A 46 -4.09 -7.90 -13.89
C LEU A 46 -4.47 -6.47 -14.29
N VAL A 47 -4.16 -6.07 -15.52
CA VAL A 47 -4.48 -4.74 -16.04
C VAL A 47 -5.99 -4.54 -16.16
N ILE A 48 -6.71 -5.52 -16.73
CA ILE A 48 -8.16 -5.40 -16.86
C ILE A 48 -8.87 -5.38 -15.50
N LEU A 49 -8.35 -6.14 -14.52
CA LEU A 49 -8.89 -6.14 -13.16
C LEU A 49 -8.61 -4.81 -12.44
N SER A 50 -7.43 -4.24 -12.64
CA SER A 50 -7.05 -2.94 -12.06
C SER A 50 -7.95 -1.81 -12.57
N ILE A 51 -8.17 -1.75 -13.88
CA ILE A 51 -9.08 -0.77 -14.50
C ILE A 51 -10.52 -1.02 -14.05
N GLY A 52 -10.95 -2.28 -14.06
CA GLY A 52 -12.28 -2.69 -13.60
C GLY A 52 -12.57 -2.31 -12.14
N SER A 53 -11.58 -2.45 -11.26
CA SER A 53 -11.72 -2.10 -9.83
C SER A 53 -12.03 -0.61 -9.64
N ILE A 54 -11.42 0.27 -10.42
CA ILE A 54 -11.67 1.72 -10.35
C ILE A 54 -13.08 2.04 -10.87
N ILE A 55 -13.45 1.49 -12.03
CA ILE A 55 -14.74 1.77 -12.69
C ILE A 55 -15.91 1.23 -11.85
N VAL A 56 -15.83 -0.03 -11.43
CA VAL A 56 -16.88 -0.66 -10.61
C VAL A 56 -16.95 -0.01 -9.23
N GLY A 57 -15.82 0.37 -8.63
CA GLY A 57 -15.80 1.07 -7.35
C GLY A 57 -16.48 2.44 -7.41
N TYR A 58 -16.22 3.23 -8.45
CA TYR A 58 -16.83 4.54 -8.63
C TYR A 58 -18.31 4.44 -9.04
N GLY A 59 -18.64 3.59 -10.02
CA GLY A 59 -20.01 3.40 -10.51
C GLY A 59 -20.93 2.69 -9.51
N GLY A 60 -20.41 1.76 -8.72
CA GLY A 60 -21.17 1.04 -7.70
C GLY A 60 -21.53 1.90 -6.49
N LYS A 61 -20.80 2.99 -6.23
CA LYS A 61 -21.03 3.88 -5.08
C LYS A 61 -22.49 4.32 -4.99
N GLU A 62 -23.10 4.73 -6.10
CA GLU A 62 -24.49 5.19 -6.15
C GLU A 62 -25.48 4.03 -5.95
N PHE A 63 -25.19 2.83 -6.49
CA PHE A 63 -26.04 1.65 -6.33
C PHE A 63 -26.07 1.14 -4.88
N PHE A 64 -24.92 1.11 -4.20
CA PHE A 64 -24.83 0.62 -2.81
C PHE A 64 -25.32 1.64 -1.77
N LEU A 65 -25.09 2.94 -1.99
CA LEU A 65 -25.50 3.97 -1.03
C LEU A 65 -26.98 4.33 -1.12
N SER A 66 -27.65 4.02 -2.23
CA SER A 66 -29.06 4.40 -2.43
C SER A 66 -30.05 3.66 -1.51
N SER A 67 -29.61 2.59 -0.82
CA SER A 67 -30.47 1.75 0.04
C SER A 67 -30.36 2.04 1.54
N GLU A 68 -29.52 2.99 1.96
CA GLU A 68 -29.17 3.23 3.37
C GLU A 68 -29.36 4.72 3.72
N PHE A 69 -30.05 5.02 4.83
CA PHE A 69 -30.19 6.39 5.34
C PHE A 69 -28.83 6.89 5.82
N VAL A 70 -28.24 7.87 5.13
CA VAL A 70 -26.94 8.43 5.50
C VAL A 70 -27.07 9.45 6.64
N PRO A 71 -26.60 9.16 7.87
CA PRO A 71 -26.59 10.15 8.94
C PRO A 71 -25.63 11.29 8.59
N VAL A 72 -26.02 12.52 8.90
CA VAL A 72 -25.17 13.71 8.69
C VAL A 72 -24.01 13.66 9.67
N VAL A 73 -22.90 13.07 9.22
CA VAL A 73 -21.65 13.04 9.98
C VAL A 73 -20.91 14.37 9.88
N PRO A 74 -20.35 14.87 10.99
CA PRO A 74 -19.59 16.11 11.02
C PRO A 74 -18.34 16.01 10.13
N SER A 75 -17.96 17.12 9.50
CA SER A 75 -16.88 17.17 8.50
C SER A 75 -15.55 16.62 9.02
N LEU A 76 -15.23 16.81 10.31
CA LEU A 76 -13.99 16.32 10.90
C LEU A 76 -13.87 14.79 10.89
N VAL A 77 -14.99 14.08 11.12
CA VAL A 77 -15.00 12.60 11.15
C VAL A 77 -14.81 12.01 9.75
N LYS A 78 -15.20 12.74 8.69
CA LYS A 78 -15.00 12.32 7.29
C LYS A 78 -13.52 12.30 6.89
N TRP A 79 -12.76 13.30 7.35
CA TRP A 79 -11.33 13.43 7.02
C TRP A 79 -10.42 12.64 7.95
N LEU A 80 -10.92 12.23 9.12
CA LEU A 80 -10.12 11.58 10.17
C LEU A 80 -9.42 10.30 9.68
N PRO A 81 -10.09 9.34 9.01
CA PRO A 81 -9.43 8.13 8.52
C PRO A 81 -8.39 8.44 7.44
N LEU A 82 -8.66 9.44 6.60
CA LEU A 82 -7.79 9.81 5.49
C LEU A 82 -6.47 10.40 6.01
N ILE A 83 -6.54 11.34 6.96
CA ILE A 83 -5.36 11.98 7.55
C ILE A 83 -4.52 10.96 8.32
N PHE A 84 -5.14 10.12 9.15
CA PHE A 84 -4.44 9.09 9.91
C PHE A 84 -3.83 7.99 9.02
N GLY A 85 -4.50 7.62 7.93
CA GLY A 85 -3.95 6.67 6.96
C GLY A 85 -2.71 7.19 6.25
N VAL A 86 -2.75 8.44 5.77
CA VAL A 86 -1.61 9.09 5.10
C VAL A 86 -0.44 9.29 6.06
N LEU A 87 -0.70 9.75 7.29
CA LEU A 87 0.34 9.88 8.33
C LEU A 87 0.95 8.53 8.70
N GLY A 88 0.15 7.47 8.79
CA GLY A 88 0.64 6.11 9.08
C GLY A 88 1.54 5.58 7.97
N ALA A 89 1.18 5.80 6.70
CA ALA A 89 1.98 5.37 5.56
C ALA A 89 3.32 6.13 5.45
N THR A 90 3.32 7.45 5.60
CA THR A 90 4.54 8.28 5.52
C THR A 90 5.45 8.07 6.71
N GLY A 91 4.89 8.02 7.93
CA GLY A 91 5.65 7.75 9.16
C GLY A 91 6.34 6.39 9.12
N ALA A 92 5.67 5.37 8.59
CA ALA A 92 6.28 4.06 8.37
C ALA A 92 7.40 4.13 7.31
N GLY A 93 7.19 4.82 6.19
CA GLY A 93 8.24 5.01 5.19
C GLY A 93 9.52 5.60 5.79
N SER A 94 9.39 6.68 6.57
CA SER A 94 10.53 7.35 7.21
C SER A 94 11.26 6.47 8.24
N ILE A 95 10.55 5.70 9.06
CA ILE A 95 11.21 4.81 10.05
C ILE A 95 12.00 3.70 9.34
N TYR A 96 11.48 3.14 8.24
CA TYR A 96 12.19 2.10 7.49
C TYR A 96 13.37 2.65 6.69
N VAL A 97 13.27 3.86 6.16
CA VAL A 97 14.40 4.55 5.54
C VAL A 97 15.51 4.75 6.56
N PHE A 98 15.18 5.25 7.75
CA PHE A 98 16.14 5.39 8.84
C PHE A 98 16.75 4.03 9.25
N TRP A 99 15.93 3.00 9.38
CA TRP A 99 16.36 1.65 9.78
C TRP A 99 17.31 1.02 8.76
N ILE A 100 17.05 1.15 7.45
CA ILE A 100 17.98 0.68 6.41
C ILE A 100 19.28 1.50 6.39
N ASN A 101 19.22 2.82 6.60
CA ASN A 101 20.43 3.64 6.69
C ASN A 101 21.30 3.25 7.90
N MET A 102 20.68 2.77 8.99
CA MET A 102 21.38 2.21 10.15
C MET A 102 22.00 0.84 9.84
N GLU A 103 21.26 -0.07 9.21
CA GLU A 103 21.77 -1.40 8.78
C GLU A 103 22.90 -1.26 7.74
N SER A 104 22.83 -0.27 6.84
CA SER A 104 23.91 -0.01 5.88
C SER A 104 25.18 0.51 6.55
N ASN A 105 25.08 1.17 7.72
CA ASN A 105 26.23 1.70 8.46
C ASN A 105 26.83 0.68 9.45
N SER A 106 26.14 -0.42 9.76
CA SER A 106 26.62 -1.44 10.70
C SER A 106 27.58 -2.46 10.07
N GLY A 107 27.86 -2.37 8.76
CA GLY A 107 28.98 -3.06 8.12
C GLY A 107 28.85 -4.58 8.00
N TRP A 108 27.65 -5.15 8.07
CA TRP A 108 27.43 -6.58 7.81
C TRP A 108 26.84 -6.79 6.42
N GLU A 109 27.60 -6.43 5.40
CA GLU A 109 27.45 -7.02 4.07
C GLU A 109 28.14 -8.40 4.09
N ILE A 110 27.40 -9.42 4.54
CA ILE A 110 27.65 -10.83 4.21
C ILE A 110 26.36 -11.51 3.76
#